data_AF-A0A9D8JD41-F1
#
_entry.id   AF-A0A9D8JD41-F1
#
_cell.length_a   1.000
_cell.length_b   1.000
_cell.length_c   1.000
_cell.angle_alpha   90.00
_cell.angle_beta   90.00
_cell.angle_gamma   90.00
#
_symmetry.space_group_name_H-M   'P 1'
#
loop_
_entity.id
_entity.type
_entity.pdbx_description
1 polymer ?
#
loop_
_entity_poly.entity_id
_entity_poly.type
_entity_poly.pdbx_seq_one_letter_code
_entity_poly.pdbx_strand_id
1 'polypeptide(L)'
;MTIEARRQYLAAIRQRYKNATKRGQTLILDEFCAVCGYTRKHAIRVLNRPSSEARARPGPKATYDGDVVRHLVDLWKLMNYMCSVKMKTAIAIWLPYYKQSVSLSEESERKLLAISSSTIDRLLRPFKEKCNRGLSATKAGAFLKSQIPIELIDKHVDKPGMVEADTVAHCGNSLHGNFANSLTITDLLSGWTVNRATLGKDAQSILAKIIEIRGQLPFRMHGFACDNGSEFINQSLVSYMQSPKHGPVKFVRRRPYKKNDAAHVEQKKIHT
;
A
#
# COMPACT_ATOMS: atom_id res chain seq x y z
N MET A 1 -32.33 19.35 4.33
CA MET A 1 -32.45 18.59 3.06
C MET A 1 -31.05 18.33 2.50
N THR A 2 -30.73 17.08 2.14
CA THR A 2 -29.38 16.70 1.65
C THR A 2 -29.11 17.22 0.24
N ILE A 3 -27.85 17.31 -0.16
CA ILE A 3 -27.46 17.77 -1.51
C ILE A 3 -28.02 16.84 -2.60
N GLU A 4 -28.04 15.54 -2.34
CA GLU A 4 -28.59 14.53 -3.24
C GLU A 4 -30.10 14.67 -3.42
N ALA A 5 -30.85 14.85 -2.32
CA ALA A 5 -32.29 15.10 -2.37
C ALA A 5 -32.61 16.39 -3.15
N ARG A 6 -31.80 17.44 -3.00
CA ARG A 6 -31.97 18.71 -3.75
C ARG A 6 -31.72 18.50 -5.26
N ARG A 7 -30.77 17.65 -5.64
CA ARG A 7 -30.50 17.31 -7.04
C ARG A 7 -31.62 16.47 -7.66
N GLN A 8 -32.13 15.49 -6.93
CA GLN A 8 -33.26 14.66 -7.36
C GLN A 8 -34.53 15.50 -7.53
N TYR A 9 -34.83 16.36 -6.55
CA TYR A 9 -35.98 17.27 -6.62
C TYR A 9 -35.83 18.26 -7.77
N LEU A 10 -34.64 18.85 -7.97
CA LEU A 10 -34.34 19.70 -9.12
C LEU A 10 -34.59 18.98 -10.46
N ALA A 11 -34.14 17.73 -10.60
CA ALA A 11 -34.34 16.94 -11.82
C ALA A 11 -35.84 16.72 -12.11
N ALA A 12 -36.63 16.42 -11.08
CA ALA A 12 -38.08 16.19 -11.20
C ALA A 12 -38.89 17.45 -11.54
N ILE A 13 -38.51 18.63 -11.04
CA ILE A 13 -39.26 19.87 -11.28
C ILE A 13 -38.83 20.60 -12.56
N ARG A 14 -37.64 20.31 -13.10
CA ARG A 14 -37.05 21.09 -14.20
C ARG A 14 -37.91 21.09 -15.47
N GLN A 15 -38.48 19.93 -15.83
CA GLN A 15 -39.36 19.84 -17.00
C GLN A 15 -40.69 20.57 -16.76
N ARG A 16 -41.24 20.46 -15.55
CA ARG A 16 -42.46 21.18 -15.15
C ARG A 16 -42.26 22.70 -15.21
N TYR A 17 -41.13 23.20 -14.72
CA TYR A 17 -40.78 24.62 -14.78
C TYR A 17 -40.62 25.13 -16.23
N LYS A 18 -39.97 24.34 -17.11
CA LYS A 18 -39.79 24.71 -18.51
C LYS A 18 -41.10 24.77 -19.30
N ASN A 19 -42.04 23.87 -19.00
CA ASN A 19 -43.30 23.74 -19.73
C ASN A 19 -44.45 24.56 -19.12
N ALA A 20 -44.23 25.22 -17.98
CA ALA A 20 -45.26 26.02 -17.30
C ALA A 20 -45.44 27.42 -17.92
N THR A 21 -46.64 27.97 -17.79
CA THR A 21 -46.93 29.39 -18.09
C THR A 21 -46.20 30.31 -17.11
N LYS A 22 -46.11 31.62 -17.40
CA LYS A 22 -45.43 32.60 -16.51
C LYS A 22 -45.94 32.56 -15.06
N ARG A 23 -47.26 32.38 -14.86
CA ARG A 23 -47.85 32.21 -13.52
C ARG A 23 -47.44 30.89 -12.87
N GLY A 24 -47.46 29.79 -13.63
CA GLY A 24 -47.01 28.48 -13.15
C GLY A 24 -45.51 28.43 -12.81
N GLN A 25 -44.67 29.10 -13.60
CA GLN A 25 -43.23 29.24 -13.32
C GLN A 25 -42.97 29.96 -12.00
N THR A 26 -43.76 30.99 -11.69
CA THR A 26 -43.67 31.74 -10.43
C THR A 26 -43.97 30.83 -9.24
N LEU A 27 -45.07 30.07 -9.30
CA LEU A 27 -45.47 29.12 -8.25
C LEU A 27 -44.44 28.01 -8.03
N ILE A 28 -43.96 27.38 -9.10
CA ILE A 28 -42.93 26.32 -9.03
C ILE A 28 -41.62 26.88 -8.47
N LEU A 29 -41.28 28.12 -8.82
CA LEU A 29 -40.09 28.78 -8.32
C LEU A 29 -40.19 29.11 -6.84
N ASP A 30 -41.36 29.57 -6.36
CA ASP A 30 -41.62 29.84 -4.94
C ASP A 30 -41.53 28.56 -4.10
N GLU A 31 -42.17 27.48 -4.56
CA GLU A 31 -42.08 26.15 -3.95
C GLU A 31 -40.62 25.68 -3.88
N PHE A 32 -39.88 25.77 -4.99
CA PHE A 32 -38.49 25.34 -5.05
C PHE A 32 -37.58 26.16 -4.10
N CYS A 33 -37.81 27.47 -3.98
CA CYS A 33 -37.09 28.31 -3.04
C CYS A 33 -37.40 27.93 -1.58
N ALA A 34 -38.67 27.69 -1.24
CA ALA A 34 -39.11 27.32 0.10
C ALA A 34 -38.56 25.94 0.53
N VAL A 35 -38.64 24.94 -0.35
CA VAL A 35 -38.20 23.56 -0.07
C VAL A 35 -36.67 23.46 0.00
N CYS A 36 -35.95 24.10 -0.93
CA CYS A 36 -34.50 23.99 -0.99
C CYS A 36 -33.75 25.04 -0.16
N GLY A 37 -34.42 26.10 0.29
CA GLY A 37 -33.80 27.24 0.97
C GLY A 37 -32.93 28.09 0.05
N TYR A 38 -33.32 28.22 -1.22
CA TYR A 38 -32.57 28.98 -2.22
C TYR A 38 -33.13 30.39 -2.39
N THR A 39 -32.25 31.33 -2.72
CA THR A 39 -32.69 32.65 -3.18
C THR A 39 -33.28 32.53 -4.59
N ARG A 40 -34.30 33.35 -4.89
CA ARG A 40 -34.99 33.33 -6.20
C ARG A 40 -34.02 33.41 -7.38
N LYS A 41 -33.03 34.32 -7.30
CA LYS A 41 -32.00 34.50 -8.34
C LYS A 41 -31.13 33.24 -8.51
N HIS A 42 -30.80 32.54 -7.43
CA HIS A 42 -30.04 31.29 -7.49
C HIS A 42 -30.89 30.15 -8.06
N ALA A 43 -32.14 30.03 -7.63
CA ALA A 43 -33.09 29.03 -8.11
C ALA A 43 -33.33 29.12 -9.63
N ILE A 44 -33.57 30.32 -10.15
CA ILE A 44 -33.72 30.57 -11.61
C ILE A 44 -32.45 30.11 -12.35
N ARG A 45 -31.27 30.46 -11.85
CA ARG A 45 -29.98 30.08 -12.47
C ARG A 45 -29.82 28.57 -12.53
N VAL A 46 -30.17 27.87 -11.46
CA VAL A 46 -30.04 26.41 -11.37
C VAL A 46 -31.06 25.72 -12.28
N LEU A 47 -32.31 26.17 -12.32
CA LEU A 47 -33.36 25.60 -13.19
C LEU A 47 -33.04 25.76 -14.68
N ASN A 48 -32.53 26.93 -15.08
CA ASN A 48 -32.22 27.27 -16.47
C ASN A 48 -30.85 26.78 -16.95
N ARG A 49 -29.97 26.31 -16.06
CA ARG A 49 -28.68 25.75 -16.49
C ARG A 49 -28.93 24.52 -17.38
N PRO A 50 -28.43 24.45 -18.62
CA PRO A 50 -28.56 23.23 -19.41
C PRO A 50 -27.98 22.05 -18.62
N SER A 51 -28.58 20.86 -18.78
CA SER A 51 -28.04 19.61 -18.27
C SER A 51 -26.78 19.29 -19.06
N SER A 52 -25.71 20.05 -18.85
CA SER A 52 -24.41 19.70 -19.40
C SER A 52 -23.91 18.54 -18.56
N GLU A 53 -23.91 17.33 -19.14
CA GLU A 53 -22.86 16.36 -18.81
C GLU A 53 -21.55 17.14 -18.77
N ALA A 54 -20.78 16.98 -17.70
CA ALA A 54 -19.55 17.73 -17.52
C ALA A 54 -18.66 17.51 -18.75
N ARG A 55 -18.61 18.48 -19.67
CA ARG A 55 -17.66 18.44 -20.78
C ARG A 55 -16.28 18.35 -20.15
N ALA A 56 -15.62 17.21 -20.37
CA ALA A 56 -14.23 17.04 -19.99
C ALA A 56 -13.46 18.20 -20.61
N ARG A 57 -12.92 19.08 -19.78
CA ARG A 57 -12.09 20.18 -20.28
C ARG A 57 -10.90 19.53 -21.00
N PRO A 58 -10.60 19.91 -22.25
CA PRO A 58 -9.43 19.39 -22.94
C PRO A 58 -8.20 19.87 -22.15
N GLY A 59 -7.64 18.96 -21.35
CA GLY A 59 -6.38 19.21 -20.67
C GLY A 59 -5.23 19.25 -21.67
N PRO A 60 -4.03 19.66 -21.23
CA PRO A 60 -2.81 19.53 -22.03
C PRO A 60 -2.66 18.10 -22.54
N LYS A 61 -2.14 17.92 -23.78
CA LYS A 61 -1.82 16.59 -24.32
C LYS A 61 -0.88 15.88 -23.34
N ALA A 62 -1.18 14.61 -23.04
CA ALA A 62 -0.36 13.83 -22.12
C ALA A 62 1.06 13.66 -22.70
N THR A 63 2.08 14.06 -21.94
CA THR A 63 3.50 13.92 -22.31
C THR A 63 3.93 12.45 -22.42
N TYR A 64 3.30 11.58 -21.64
CA TYR A 64 3.50 10.14 -21.63
C TYR A 64 2.26 9.50 -22.24
N ASP A 65 2.37 9.10 -23.49
CA ASP A 65 1.32 8.44 -24.26
C ASP A 65 1.18 6.96 -23.86
N GLY A 66 0.22 6.28 -24.49
CA GLY A 66 -0.07 4.87 -24.20
C GLY A 66 1.09 3.92 -24.49
N ASP A 67 1.95 4.25 -25.45
CA ASP A 67 3.09 3.39 -25.80
C ASP A 67 4.18 3.45 -24.72
N VAL A 68 4.51 4.65 -24.23
CA VAL A 68 5.43 4.80 -23.10
C VAL A 68 4.89 4.12 -21.84
N VAL A 69 3.59 4.23 -21.58
CA VAL A 69 2.96 3.55 -20.43
C VAL A 69 3.05 2.04 -20.57
N ARG A 70 2.86 1.48 -21.77
CA ARG A 70 2.99 0.05 -22.04
C ARG A 70 4.40 -0.45 -21.69
N HIS A 71 5.42 0.20 -22.23
CA HIS A 71 6.82 -0.14 -21.95
C HIS A 71 7.17 0.02 -20.47
N LEU A 72 6.66 1.08 -19.82
CA LEU A 72 6.84 1.29 -18.39
C LEU A 72 6.22 0.17 -17.55
N VAL A 73 5.03 -0.31 -17.90
CA VAL A 73 4.37 -1.43 -17.20
C VAL A 73 5.14 -2.73 -17.39
N ASP A 74 5.66 -3.00 -18.58
CA ASP A 74 6.43 -4.20 -18.85
C ASP A 74 7.78 -4.20 -18.10
N LEU A 75 8.50 -3.08 -18.12
CA LEU A 75 9.70 -2.88 -17.31
C LEU A 75 9.40 -3.04 -15.81
N TRP A 76 8.27 -2.51 -15.34
CA TRP A 76 7.86 -2.65 -13.95
C TRP A 76 7.63 -4.11 -13.54
N LYS A 77 7.05 -4.94 -14.41
CA LYS A 77 6.89 -6.38 -14.18
C LYS A 77 8.23 -7.12 -14.20
N LEU A 78 9.10 -6.81 -15.17
CA LEU A 78 10.43 -7.41 -15.27
C LEU A 78 11.31 -7.10 -14.07
N MET A 79 11.17 -5.89 -13.50
CA MET A 79 11.83 -5.45 -12.27
C MET A 79 11.13 -5.93 -10.99
N ASN A 80 10.27 -6.95 -11.08
CA ASN A 80 9.52 -7.53 -9.97
C ASN A 80 8.74 -6.48 -9.14
N TYR A 81 8.07 -5.56 -9.84
CA TYR A 81 7.19 -4.55 -9.25
C TYR A 81 7.87 -3.56 -8.29
N MET A 82 9.14 -3.23 -8.51
CA MET A 82 9.91 -2.35 -7.62
C MET A 82 9.27 -0.95 -7.44
N CYS A 83 9.64 -0.27 -6.35
CA CYS A 83 9.15 1.09 -6.08
C CYS A 83 9.68 2.11 -7.10
N SER A 84 8.89 3.15 -7.36
CA SER A 84 9.14 4.18 -8.39
C SER A 84 10.50 4.87 -8.27
N VAL A 85 10.97 5.08 -7.04
CA VAL A 85 12.27 5.72 -6.76
C VAL A 85 13.42 4.88 -7.31
N LYS A 86 13.41 3.57 -7.03
CA LYS A 86 14.44 2.67 -7.56
C LYS A 86 14.23 2.32 -9.01
N MET A 87 12.96 2.24 -9.44
CA MET A 87 12.63 2.01 -10.84
C MET A 87 13.24 3.10 -11.70
N LYS A 88 13.13 4.37 -11.29
CA LYS A 88 13.77 5.49 -11.99
C LYS A 88 15.27 5.27 -12.22
N THR A 89 16.00 4.83 -11.20
CA THR A 89 17.44 4.56 -11.32
C THR A 89 17.73 3.30 -12.13
N ALA A 90 16.89 2.26 -11.99
CA ALA A 90 17.07 0.99 -12.67
C ALA A 90 16.75 1.08 -14.18
N ILE A 91 15.82 1.94 -14.60
CA ILE A 91 15.44 2.10 -16.01
C ILE A 91 16.67 2.31 -16.90
N ALA A 92 17.62 3.16 -16.49
CA ALA A 92 18.83 3.43 -17.28
C ALA A 92 19.72 2.19 -17.46
N ILE A 93 19.77 1.31 -16.46
CA ILE A 93 20.56 0.06 -16.49
C ILE A 93 19.85 -1.01 -17.32
N TRP A 94 18.52 -1.07 -17.25
CA TRP A 94 17.72 -2.12 -17.88
C TRP A 94 17.37 -1.86 -19.34
N LEU A 95 17.30 -0.59 -19.76
CA LEU A 95 16.90 -0.20 -21.12
C LEU A 95 17.71 -0.89 -22.22
N PRO A 96 19.05 -0.99 -22.15
CA PRO A 96 19.84 -1.66 -23.18
C PRO A 96 19.44 -3.12 -23.41
N TYR A 97 19.13 -3.85 -22.33
CA TYR A 97 18.70 -5.25 -22.40
C TYR A 97 17.24 -5.38 -22.85
N TYR A 98 16.37 -4.48 -22.39
CA TYR A 98 14.97 -4.46 -22.76
C TYR A 98 14.75 -4.22 -24.26
N LYS A 99 15.58 -3.39 -24.88
CA LYS A 99 15.56 -3.13 -26.33
C LYS A 99 15.92 -4.33 -27.20
N GLN A 100 16.60 -5.34 -26.66
CA GLN A 100 16.97 -6.54 -27.42
C GLN A 100 15.76 -7.42 -27.73
N SER A 101 14.72 -7.36 -26.89
CA SER A 101 13.52 -8.20 -27.00
C SER A 101 12.27 -7.44 -27.42
N VAL A 102 12.30 -6.11 -27.44
CA VAL A 102 11.13 -5.28 -27.73
C VAL A 102 11.50 -4.08 -28.60
N SER A 103 10.70 -3.82 -29.65
CA SER A 103 10.79 -2.59 -30.44
C SER A 103 10.40 -1.38 -29.58
N LEU A 104 11.38 -0.55 -29.26
CA LEU A 104 11.22 0.70 -28.50
C LEU A 104 11.62 1.88 -29.40
N SER A 105 10.73 2.85 -29.57
CA SER A 105 11.06 4.06 -30.33
C SER A 105 12.06 4.96 -29.58
N GLU A 106 12.86 5.73 -30.31
CA GLU A 106 13.79 6.69 -29.71
C GLU A 106 13.06 7.74 -28.85
N GLU A 107 11.85 8.13 -29.25
CA GLU A 107 11.02 9.06 -28.48
C GLU A 107 10.56 8.44 -27.16
N SER A 108 10.08 7.18 -27.18
CA SER A 108 9.66 6.45 -25.98
C SER A 108 10.84 6.21 -25.05
N GLU A 109 12.02 5.91 -25.58
CA GLU A 109 13.25 5.77 -24.81
C GLU A 109 13.62 7.05 -24.07
N ARG A 110 13.67 8.19 -24.77
CA ARG A 110 14.01 9.49 -24.16
C ARG A 110 13.00 9.84 -23.06
N LYS A 111 11.71 9.59 -23.30
CA LYS A 111 10.65 9.79 -22.29
C LYS A 111 10.83 8.89 -21.07
N LEU A 112 11.20 7.62 -21.25
CA LEU A 112 11.46 6.68 -20.14
C LEU A 112 12.69 7.07 -19.32
N LEU A 113 13.76 7.58 -19.95
CA LEU A 113 14.95 8.06 -19.23
C LEU A 113 14.68 9.37 -18.48
N ALA A 114 13.83 10.25 -19.01
CA ALA A 114 13.50 11.53 -18.39
C ALA A 114 12.42 11.45 -17.30
N ILE A 115 11.75 10.31 -17.15
CA ILE A 115 10.58 10.18 -16.26
C ILE A 115 10.94 10.39 -14.77
N SER A 116 10.09 11.10 -14.04
CA SER A 116 10.22 11.26 -12.59
C SER A 116 9.59 10.08 -11.83
N SER A 117 10.07 9.78 -10.62
CA SER A 117 9.47 8.77 -9.74
C SER A 117 8.00 9.06 -9.44
N SER A 118 7.63 10.33 -9.21
CA SER A 118 6.25 10.76 -9.02
C SER A 118 5.36 10.50 -10.24
N THR A 119 5.91 10.63 -11.45
CA THR A 119 5.19 10.35 -12.69
C THR A 119 5.03 8.85 -12.91
N ILE A 120 6.06 8.06 -12.64
CA ILE A 120 5.98 6.59 -12.62
C ILE A 120 4.82 6.14 -11.71
N ASP A 121 4.75 6.67 -10.47
CA ASP A 121 3.67 6.30 -9.54
C ASP A 121 2.28 6.68 -10.04
N ARG A 122 2.14 7.84 -10.69
CA ARG A 122 0.87 8.28 -11.28
C ARG A 122 0.46 7.39 -12.45
N LEU A 123 1.38 7.06 -13.36
CA LEU A 123 1.11 6.24 -14.54
C LEU A 123 0.84 4.77 -14.19
N LEU A 124 1.53 4.24 -13.18
CA LEU A 124 1.34 2.86 -12.73
C LEU A 124 0.14 2.69 -11.80
N ARG A 125 -0.43 3.76 -11.24
CA ARG A 125 -1.57 3.69 -10.29
C ARG A 125 -2.74 2.83 -10.79
N PRO A 126 -3.24 2.97 -12.03
CA PRO A 126 -4.35 2.14 -12.52
C PRO A 126 -3.99 0.65 -12.63
N PHE A 127 -2.70 0.35 -12.82
CA PHE A 127 -2.19 -1.02 -12.91
C PHE A 127 -1.91 -1.61 -11.53
N LYS A 128 -1.50 -0.78 -10.56
CA LYS A 128 -1.35 -1.15 -9.14
C LYS A 128 -2.71 -1.46 -8.49
N GLU A 129 -3.79 -0.81 -8.92
CA GLU A 129 -5.15 -1.10 -8.43
C GLU A 129 -5.72 -2.41 -8.99
N LYS A 130 -5.26 -2.85 -10.17
CA LYS A 130 -5.56 -4.17 -10.74
C LYS A 130 -4.66 -5.28 -10.19
N CYS A 131 -3.45 -4.96 -9.76
CA CYS A 131 -2.64 -5.83 -8.90
C CYS A 131 -3.27 -5.82 -7.50
N ASN A 132 -4.25 -6.70 -7.27
CA ASN A 132 -4.83 -6.92 -5.96
C ASN A 132 -3.72 -6.88 -4.90
N ARG A 133 -3.86 -5.93 -3.96
CA ARG A 133 -3.03 -5.84 -2.75
C ARG A 133 -2.79 -7.26 -2.24
N GLY A 134 -1.53 -7.60 -1.96
CA GLY A 134 -1.19 -8.89 -1.34
C GLY A 134 -2.21 -9.17 -0.24
N LEU A 135 -2.98 -10.25 -0.43
CA LEU A 135 -4.06 -10.58 0.47
C LEU A 135 -3.44 -10.76 1.87
N SER A 136 -3.88 -9.94 2.82
CA SER A 136 -3.41 -10.05 4.20
C SER A 136 -4.05 -11.26 4.85
N ALA A 137 -3.22 -12.24 5.18
CA ALA A 137 -3.64 -13.47 5.86
C ALA A 137 -3.68 -13.32 7.40
N THR A 138 -3.92 -12.12 7.93
CA THR A 138 -3.92 -11.86 9.38
C THR A 138 -5.29 -11.41 9.89
N LYS A 139 -6.05 -12.35 10.46
CA LYS A 139 -7.01 -12.04 11.54
C LYS A 139 -6.31 -12.37 12.86
N ALA A 140 -5.90 -11.36 13.61
CA ALA A 140 -5.25 -11.57 14.90
C ALA A 140 -6.32 -11.61 16.02
N GLY A 141 -6.24 -12.63 16.89
CA GLY A 141 -6.99 -12.66 18.14
C GLY A 141 -6.55 -11.51 19.07
N ALA A 142 -7.52 -10.77 19.60
CA ALA A 142 -7.28 -9.53 20.35
C ALA A 142 -6.48 -9.71 21.65
N PHE A 143 -6.44 -10.93 22.22
CA PHE A 143 -5.91 -11.19 23.56
C PHE A 143 -4.38 -11.27 23.68
N LEU A 144 -3.67 -11.84 22.69
CA LEU A 144 -2.20 -11.95 22.75
C LEU A 144 -1.49 -10.63 22.44
N LYS A 145 -2.15 -9.74 21.70
CA LYS A 145 -1.62 -8.41 21.37
C LYS A 145 -1.39 -7.55 22.62
N SER A 146 -2.20 -7.68 23.66
CA SER A 146 -2.05 -6.86 24.88
C SER A 146 -0.86 -7.29 25.74
N GLN A 147 -0.36 -8.52 25.60
CA GLN A 147 0.75 -9.05 26.40
C GLN A 147 2.14 -8.63 25.89
N ILE A 148 2.25 -8.23 24.62
CA ILE A 148 3.53 -7.79 24.03
C ILE A 148 3.52 -6.25 23.99
N PRO A 149 4.46 -5.57 24.68
CA PRO A 149 4.49 -4.11 24.69
C PRO A 149 4.80 -3.54 23.30
N ILE A 150 4.15 -2.42 22.97
CA ILE A 150 4.49 -1.63 21.78
C ILE A 150 5.60 -0.66 22.16
N GLU A 151 6.82 -0.91 21.70
CA GLU A 151 7.95 0.00 21.90
C GLU A 151 8.55 0.38 20.55
N LEU A 152 8.98 1.64 20.42
CA LEU A 152 9.90 2.02 19.36
C LEU A 152 11.26 1.46 19.75
N ILE A 153 11.88 0.66 18.87
CA ILE A 153 13.26 0.19 19.06
C ILE A 153 14.24 1.31 18.68
N ASP A 154 13.91 2.53 19.10
CA ASP A 154 14.66 3.72 18.79
C ASP A 154 14.94 4.41 20.13
N LYS A 155 16.06 3.98 20.72
CA LYS A 155 16.97 4.75 21.57
C LYS A 155 17.97 3.80 22.22
N HIS A 156 19.19 3.82 21.70
CA HIS A 156 20.41 3.20 22.23
C HIS A 156 20.45 1.66 22.24
N VAL A 157 20.68 1.05 21.07
CA VAL A 157 21.26 -0.30 21.02
C VAL A 157 22.77 -0.14 21.12
N ASP A 158 23.37 -0.59 22.22
CA ASP A 158 24.79 -0.43 22.55
C ASP A 158 25.61 -1.71 22.33
N LYS A 159 24.94 -2.86 22.17
CA LYS A 159 25.55 -4.16 21.86
C LYS A 159 24.70 -5.01 20.90
N PRO A 160 25.32 -5.96 20.15
CA PRO A 160 24.57 -6.89 19.30
C PRO A 160 23.69 -7.84 20.14
N GLY A 161 22.54 -8.22 19.58
CA GLY A 161 21.55 -9.08 20.22
C GLY A 161 20.15 -8.48 20.29
N MET A 162 19.94 -7.25 19.81
CA MET A 162 18.62 -6.67 19.57
C MET A 162 18.25 -6.89 18.11
N VAL A 163 17.36 -7.86 17.85
CA VAL A 163 17.01 -8.26 16.49
C VAL A 163 15.60 -7.87 16.10
N GLU A 164 15.43 -7.64 14.81
CA GLU A 164 14.16 -7.41 14.15
C GLU A 164 13.83 -8.58 13.21
N ALA A 165 12.63 -9.12 13.34
CA ALA A 165 12.13 -10.24 12.56
C ALA A 165 10.95 -9.84 11.66
N ASP A 166 10.94 -10.37 10.45
CA ASP A 166 9.92 -10.11 9.44
C ASP A 166 9.75 -11.35 8.54
N THR A 167 8.56 -11.51 7.95
CA THR A 167 8.17 -12.63 7.08
C THR A 167 7.67 -12.14 5.73
N VAL A 168 8.14 -12.77 4.65
CA VAL A 168 7.69 -12.50 3.29
C VAL A 168 7.10 -13.77 2.70
N ALA A 169 5.82 -13.71 2.29
CA ALA A 169 5.15 -14.82 1.62
C ALA A 169 5.41 -14.79 0.10
N HIS A 170 5.91 -15.89 -0.44
CA HIS A 170 6.12 -16.10 -1.87
C HIS A 170 4.89 -16.76 -2.51
N CYS A 171 3.73 -16.12 -2.39
CA CYS A 171 2.43 -16.72 -2.75
C CYS A 171 1.87 -16.27 -4.11
N GLY A 172 2.63 -15.50 -4.90
CA GLY A 172 2.13 -14.99 -6.19
C GLY A 172 0.76 -14.31 -6.04
N ASN A 173 -0.23 -14.76 -6.82
CA ASN A 173 -1.58 -14.17 -6.87
C ASN A 173 -2.66 -14.94 -6.06
N SER A 174 -2.30 -15.98 -5.30
CA SER A 174 -3.26 -16.80 -4.55
C SER A 174 -2.78 -17.06 -3.13
N LEU A 175 -3.69 -17.02 -2.15
CA LEU A 175 -3.43 -17.48 -0.78
C LEU A 175 -3.90 -18.92 -0.54
N HIS A 176 -4.36 -19.62 -1.57
CA HIS A 176 -4.85 -20.98 -1.44
C HIS A 176 -3.70 -21.99 -1.53
N GLY A 177 -3.32 -22.60 -0.40
CA GLY A 177 -2.28 -23.64 -0.31
C GLY A 177 -1.11 -23.30 0.62
N ASN A 178 -0.11 -24.16 0.65
CA ASN A 178 1.15 -23.94 1.36
C ASN A 178 2.13 -23.21 0.43
N PHE A 179 2.60 -22.04 0.84
CA PHE A 179 3.59 -21.25 0.08
C PHE A 179 4.90 -21.18 0.84
N ALA A 180 6.01 -20.98 0.12
CA ALA A 180 7.26 -20.65 0.75
C ALA A 180 7.15 -19.27 1.44
N ASN A 181 7.63 -19.17 2.67
CA ASN A 181 7.80 -17.92 3.39
C ASN A 181 9.27 -17.77 3.76
N SER A 182 9.81 -16.56 3.56
CA SER A 182 11.15 -16.20 4.04
C SER A 182 11.01 -15.47 5.37
N LEU A 183 11.57 -16.06 6.43
CA LEU A 183 11.82 -15.41 7.70
C LEU A 183 13.18 -14.70 7.63
N THR A 184 13.20 -13.40 7.84
CA THR A 184 14.40 -12.57 7.91
C THR A 184 14.56 -12.04 9.32
N ILE A 185 15.73 -12.24 9.91
CA ILE A 185 16.12 -11.68 11.21
C ILE A 185 17.35 -10.81 11.03
N THR A 186 17.30 -9.55 11.47
CA THR A 186 18.40 -8.59 11.39
C THR A 186 18.71 -8.01 12.75
N ASP A 187 19.98 -8.09 13.17
CA ASP A 187 20.47 -7.35 14.34
C ASP A 187 20.60 -5.85 14.04
N LEU A 188 20.11 -5.02 14.95
CA LEU A 188 20.00 -3.58 14.74
C LEU A 188 21.34 -2.84 14.87
N LEU A 189 22.30 -3.36 15.65
CA LEU A 189 23.60 -2.71 15.82
C LEU A 189 24.61 -3.14 14.78
N SER A 190 24.88 -4.45 14.69
CA SER A 190 25.88 -5.02 13.79
C SER A 190 25.38 -5.07 12.35
N GLY A 191 24.07 -5.04 12.14
CA GLY A 191 23.47 -5.29 10.84
C GLY A 191 23.56 -6.75 10.38
N TRP A 192 23.94 -7.69 11.25
CA TRP A 192 23.98 -9.11 10.90
C TRP A 192 22.57 -9.60 10.53
N THR A 193 22.41 -10.12 9.32
CA THR A 193 21.11 -10.59 8.81
C THR A 193 21.17 -12.08 8.51
N VAL A 194 20.17 -12.83 8.97
CA VAL A 194 20.00 -14.25 8.70
C VAL A 194 18.62 -14.50 8.10
N ASN A 195 18.58 -15.31 7.05
CA ASN A 195 17.35 -15.71 6.38
C ASN A 195 17.10 -17.22 6.57
N ARG A 196 15.82 -17.60 6.70
CA ARG A 196 15.35 -18.98 6.66
C ARG A 196 14.10 -19.08 5.81
N ALA A 197 14.06 -20.10 4.96
CA ALA A 197 12.83 -20.47 4.26
C ALA A 197 12.02 -21.44 5.12
N THR A 198 10.70 -21.29 5.09
CA THR A 198 9.74 -22.23 5.68
C THR A 198 8.58 -22.44 4.71
N LEU A 199 8.01 -23.64 4.69
CA LEU A 199 6.82 -23.94 3.90
C LEU A 199 5.59 -23.72 4.80
N GLY A 200 4.75 -22.74 4.45
CA GLY A 200 3.69 -22.25 5.33
C GLY A 200 4.17 -21.19 6.33
N LYS A 201 3.22 -20.64 7.09
CA LYS A 201 3.45 -19.53 8.04
C LYS A 201 2.87 -19.80 9.42
N ASP A 202 2.73 -21.07 9.77
CA ASP A 202 2.25 -21.45 11.10
C ASP A 202 3.30 -21.11 12.17
N ALA A 203 2.80 -20.92 13.39
CA ALA A 203 3.60 -20.51 14.54
C ALA A 203 4.73 -21.50 14.89
N GLN A 204 4.50 -22.81 14.69
CA GLN A 204 5.47 -23.85 15.09
C GLN A 204 6.65 -23.88 14.12
N SER A 205 6.37 -23.81 12.82
CA SER A 205 7.39 -23.73 11.78
C SER A 205 8.27 -22.50 11.94
N ILE A 206 7.68 -21.34 12.26
CA ILE A 206 8.43 -20.11 12.51
C ILE A 206 9.26 -20.21 13.80
N LEU A 207 8.70 -20.75 14.88
CA LEU A 207 9.44 -20.96 16.13
C LEU A 207 10.66 -21.88 15.92
N ALA A 208 10.50 -22.98 15.17
CA ALA A 208 11.61 -23.88 14.85
C ALA A 208 12.75 -23.14 14.12
N LYS A 209 12.41 -22.29 13.14
CA LYS A 209 13.41 -21.46 12.44
C LYS A 209 14.06 -20.41 13.32
N ILE A 210 13.32 -19.82 14.26
CA ILE A 210 13.89 -18.89 15.24
C ILE A 210 14.88 -19.60 16.17
N ILE A 211 14.56 -20.82 16.62
CA ILE A 211 15.47 -21.65 17.44
C ILE A 211 16.75 -21.96 16.67
N GLU A 212 16.64 -22.39 15.41
CA GLU A 212 17.79 -22.64 14.53
C GLU A 212 18.67 -21.40 14.37
N ILE A 213 18.06 -20.24 14.08
CA ILE A 213 18.80 -18.97 13.92
C ILE A 213 19.51 -18.61 15.22
N ARG A 214 18.82 -18.69 16.36
CA ARG A 214 19.39 -18.36 17.68
C ARG A 214 20.65 -19.19 18.00
N GLY A 215 20.69 -20.46 17.58
CA GLY A 215 21.85 -21.32 17.76
C GLY A 215 23.05 -20.98 16.86
N GLN A 216 22.85 -20.19 15.81
CA GLN A 216 23.90 -19.82 14.84
C GLN A 216 24.33 -18.34 14.93
N LEU A 217 23.66 -17.53 15.75
CA LEU A 217 24.05 -16.13 15.91
C LEU A 217 25.41 -16.06 16.63
N PRO A 218 26.34 -15.21 16.18
CA PRO A 218 27.63 -15.02 16.84
C PRO A 218 27.51 -14.22 18.15
N PHE A 219 26.31 -13.85 18.55
CA PHE A 219 26.00 -13.07 19.75
C PHE A 219 24.70 -13.58 20.40
N ARG A 220 24.56 -13.31 21.69
CA ARG A 220 23.36 -13.67 22.44
C ARG A 220 22.20 -12.72 22.09
N MET A 221 21.12 -13.29 21.56
CA MET A 221 19.86 -12.57 21.40
C MET A 221 19.28 -12.21 22.78
N HIS A 222 19.05 -10.93 23.02
CA HIS A 222 18.47 -10.40 24.27
C HIS A 222 17.25 -9.50 24.01
N GLY A 223 17.01 -9.08 22.78
CA GLY A 223 15.77 -8.43 22.37
C GLY A 223 15.31 -8.93 21.01
N PHE A 224 14.01 -9.05 20.85
CA PHE A 224 13.36 -9.52 19.64
C PHE A 224 12.17 -8.62 19.35
N ALA A 225 12.13 -8.07 18.15
CA ALA A 225 11.04 -7.24 17.69
C ALA A 225 10.44 -7.79 16.41
N CYS A 226 9.12 -7.77 16.32
CA CYS A 226 8.42 -8.20 15.11
C CYS A 226 7.27 -7.25 14.75
N ASP A 227 6.71 -7.47 13.58
CA ASP A 227 5.46 -6.86 13.16
C ASP A 227 4.25 -7.46 13.89
N ASN A 228 3.03 -7.12 13.47
CA ASN A 228 1.81 -7.64 14.09
C ASN A 228 1.30 -8.96 13.46
N GLY A 229 2.18 -9.72 12.80
CA GLY A 229 1.89 -11.01 12.20
C GLY A 229 1.44 -12.05 13.25
N SER A 230 0.42 -12.84 12.89
CA SER A 230 -0.06 -13.96 13.73
C SER A 230 0.99 -15.06 13.92
N GLU A 231 1.92 -15.17 12.96
CA GLU A 231 3.06 -16.06 12.98
C GLU A 231 4.02 -15.77 14.16
N PHE A 232 4.10 -14.51 14.60
CA PHE A 232 4.94 -14.10 15.72
C PHE A 232 4.12 -13.89 17.00
N ILE A 233 2.89 -13.41 16.88
CA ILE A 233 2.00 -13.16 18.03
C ILE A 233 1.26 -14.46 18.39
N ASN A 234 1.98 -15.39 19.03
CA ASN A 234 1.43 -16.65 19.53
C ASN A 234 2.06 -17.06 20.88
N GLN A 235 1.35 -17.89 21.64
CA GLN A 235 1.76 -18.29 22.99
C GLN A 235 3.08 -19.07 22.99
N SER A 236 3.32 -19.90 21.98
CA SER A 236 4.54 -20.73 21.90
C SER A 236 5.80 -19.85 21.79
N LEU A 237 5.76 -18.81 20.95
CA LEU A 237 6.88 -17.88 20.81
C LEU A 237 7.06 -17.01 22.06
N VAL A 238 5.98 -16.52 22.65
CA VAL A 238 6.03 -15.75 23.91
C VAL A 238 6.66 -16.60 25.03
N SER A 239 6.17 -17.82 25.23
CA SER A 239 6.71 -18.74 26.24
C SER A 239 8.18 -19.08 25.98
N TYR A 240 8.57 -19.28 24.71
CA TYR A 240 9.97 -19.53 24.36
C TYR A 240 10.89 -18.33 24.67
N MET A 241 10.46 -17.12 24.30
CA MET A 241 11.23 -15.89 24.53
C MET A 241 11.34 -15.53 26.00
N GLN A 242 10.31 -15.81 26.81
CA GLN A 242 10.31 -15.51 28.25
C GLN A 242 10.90 -16.64 29.11
N SER A 243 11.15 -17.82 28.53
CA SER A 243 11.67 -18.97 29.25
C SER A 243 13.06 -18.69 29.86
N PRO A 244 13.23 -18.85 31.19
CA PRO A 244 14.53 -18.72 31.84
C PRO A 244 15.57 -19.72 31.29
N LYS A 245 15.13 -20.89 30.81
CA LYS A 245 16.01 -21.96 30.30
C LYS A 245 16.85 -21.53 29.09
N HIS A 246 16.35 -20.60 28.28
CA HIS A 246 17.06 -20.15 27.08
C HIS A 246 17.69 -18.77 27.27
N GLY A 247 17.47 -18.13 28.42
CA GLY A 247 17.78 -16.73 28.65
C GLY A 247 16.64 -15.86 28.13
N PRO A 248 15.97 -15.08 29.01
CA PRO A 248 14.83 -14.28 28.64
C PRO A 248 15.22 -13.23 27.61
N VAL A 249 14.39 -13.10 26.58
CA VAL A 249 14.52 -12.15 25.48
C VAL A 249 13.41 -11.14 25.60
N LYS A 250 13.75 -9.85 25.58
CA LYS A 250 12.77 -8.77 25.58
C LYS A 250 11.99 -8.82 24.26
N PHE A 251 10.73 -9.25 24.31
CA PHE A 251 9.87 -9.33 23.14
C PHE A 251 9.02 -8.05 23.01
N VAL A 252 9.17 -7.32 21.91
CA VAL A 252 8.43 -6.10 21.60
C VAL A 252 7.72 -6.21 20.26
N ARG A 253 6.60 -5.50 20.11
CA ARG A 253 5.87 -5.40 18.84
C ARG A 253 5.92 -3.97 18.29
N ARG A 254 5.84 -3.85 16.98
CA ARG A 254 5.75 -2.54 16.32
C ARG A 254 4.36 -1.93 16.34
N ARG A 255 4.32 -0.59 16.22
CA ARG A 255 3.06 0.15 16.09
C ARG A 255 2.35 -0.25 14.78
N PRO A 256 1.07 -0.60 14.82
CA PRO A 256 0.28 -0.81 13.61
C PRO A 256 0.32 0.43 12.69
N TYR A 257 0.49 0.22 11.39
CA TYR A 257 0.37 1.24 10.33
C TYR A 257 1.38 2.40 10.35
N LYS A 258 2.54 2.26 11.00
CA LYS A 258 3.68 3.20 10.86
C LYS A 258 4.85 2.55 10.13
N LYS A 259 4.94 2.77 8.81
CA LYS A 259 6.01 2.25 7.93
C LYS A 259 7.42 2.78 8.30
N ASN A 260 7.49 3.94 8.95
CA ASN A 260 8.76 4.56 9.33
C ASN A 260 9.46 3.88 10.51
N ASP A 261 8.80 2.95 11.20
CA ASP A 261 9.40 2.23 12.32
C ASP A 261 10.29 1.05 11.84
N ALA A 262 10.33 0.79 10.52
CA ALA A 262 10.98 -0.36 9.87
C ALA A 262 12.17 0.00 8.95
N ALA A 263 12.79 1.16 9.15
CA ALA A 263 13.79 1.69 8.22
C ALA A 263 14.97 0.72 7.95
N HIS A 264 15.40 -0.06 8.96
CA HIS A 264 16.57 -0.93 8.84
C HIS A 264 16.31 -2.26 8.10
N VAL A 265 15.13 -2.87 8.25
CA VAL A 265 14.77 -4.10 7.50
C VAL A 265 14.22 -3.79 6.12
N GLU A 266 13.48 -2.68 5.94
CA GLU A 266 13.02 -2.26 4.60
C GLU A 266 14.20 -1.94 3.68
N GLN A 267 15.34 -1.46 4.20
CA GLN A 267 16.54 -1.20 3.40
C GLN A 267 17.28 -2.49 2.97
N LYS A 268 17.16 -3.58 3.73
CA LYS A 268 17.87 -4.85 3.48
C LYS A 268 17.07 -5.89 2.69
N LYS A 269 15.74 -5.84 2.73
CA LYS A 269 14.84 -6.65 1.87
C LYS A 269 14.99 -6.42 0.36
N ILE A 270 15.95 -5.57 -0.03
CA ILE A 270 16.19 -5.12 -1.41
C ILE A 270 17.43 -5.81 -1.99
N HIS A 271 18.31 -6.35 -1.13
CA HIS A 271 19.61 -6.91 -1.52
C HIS A 271 19.70 -8.45 -1.39
N THR A 272 18.57 -9.11 -1.12
CA THR A 272 18.39 -10.58 -1.19
C THR A 272 17.08 -10.85 -1.89
#